data_AF-A0A382GHJ4-F1
#
_entry.id   AF-A0A382GHJ4-F1
#
_cell.length_a   1.000
_cell.length_b   1.000
_cell.length_c   1.000
_cell.angle_alpha   90.00
_cell.angle_beta   90.00
_cell.angle_gamma   90.00
#
_symmetry.space_group_name_H-M   'P 1'
#
loop_
_entity.id
_entity.type
_entity.pdbx_description
1 polymer ?
#
loop_
_entity_poly.entity_id
_entity_poly.type
_entity_poly.pdbx_seq_one_letter_code
_entity_poly.pdbx_strand_id
1 'polypeptide(L)'
;MNLRITVLAAAFAAVGSTDLSSQQPDARPLEMARNLASVYPRTPSMSYIPALSWRGSFRLSELTGEDRWAEAARAEMRPFIEGEQEALAGPYRLTNLAALSAFSDLGEILEDETASALATQAADLLFQEPTDEVVPFATGWTDDMFMATSLLARVAARSGEPRFAQLVEQLLTTYAERLQREDGLFVHSVSGPFAWGRGNGFAALGLVEALTLLPETWSGRSQVLDIYRRHMAALLRHQSEDGSWRQVVDEPRSYRELTVTATTLTAMARGIRNGWLNRQEYLPAVDHAWAAIGAR
;
A
#
# COMPACT_ATOMS: atom_id res chain seq x y z
N MET A 1 12.99 8.77 -7.05
CA MET A 1 11.60 8.24 -7.05
C MET A 1 10.71 9.28 -6.39
N ASN A 2 9.61 9.72 -7.02
CA ASN A 2 8.88 10.94 -6.65
C ASN A 2 8.24 10.84 -5.25
N LEU A 3 8.84 11.52 -4.27
CA LEU A 3 8.40 11.68 -2.86
C LEU A 3 6.90 11.97 -2.68
N ARG A 4 6.24 12.55 -3.69
CA ARG A 4 4.87 13.07 -3.63
C ARG A 4 3.77 12.04 -3.89
N ILE A 5 4.08 10.90 -4.51
CA ILE A 5 3.07 9.85 -4.78
C ILE A 5 2.74 9.04 -3.51
N THR A 6 3.68 8.91 -2.57
CA THR A 6 3.40 8.30 -1.27
C THR A 6 2.60 9.24 -0.35
N VAL A 7 2.77 10.57 -0.50
CA VAL A 7 1.95 11.57 0.20
C VAL A 7 0.47 11.45 -0.18
N LEU A 8 0.18 11.00 -1.41
CA LEU A 8 -1.17 10.72 -1.86
C LEU A 8 -1.84 9.63 -0.99
N ALA A 9 -1.14 8.52 -0.71
CA ALA A 9 -1.63 7.47 0.18
C ALA A 9 -1.82 7.94 1.63
N ALA A 10 -0.93 8.82 2.12
CA ALA A 10 -1.04 9.42 3.45
C ALA A 10 -2.20 10.43 3.55
N ALA A 11 -2.44 11.22 2.49
CA ALA A 11 -3.59 12.12 2.41
C ALA A 11 -4.90 11.33 2.47
N PHE A 12 -4.99 10.19 1.77
CA PHE A 12 -6.16 9.31 1.87
C PHE A 12 -6.31 8.60 3.22
N ALA A 13 -5.21 8.37 3.94
CA ALA A 13 -5.25 7.84 5.30
C ALA A 13 -5.70 8.87 6.34
N ALA A 14 -5.31 10.14 6.17
CA ALA A 14 -5.67 11.24 7.07
C ALA A 14 -7.14 11.68 6.96
N VAL A 15 -7.79 11.51 5.80
CA VAL A 15 -9.21 11.84 5.61
C VAL A 15 -10.14 10.95 6.46
N GLY A 16 -9.67 9.81 6.97
CA GLY A 16 -10.46 8.86 7.78
C GLY A 16 -10.27 8.94 9.30
N SER A 17 -9.51 9.91 9.83
CA SER A 17 -9.23 9.98 11.28
C SER A 17 -10.27 10.74 12.11
N THR A 18 -11.33 11.27 11.49
CA THR A 18 -12.42 11.98 12.17
C THR A 18 -13.71 11.17 12.18
N ASP A 19 -14.37 11.20 13.33
CA ASP A 19 -15.60 10.50 13.68
C ASP A 19 -16.73 10.77 12.67
N LEU A 20 -17.08 9.75 11.86
CA LEU A 20 -18.12 9.83 10.83
C LEU A 20 -19.50 9.65 11.45
N SER A 21 -20.00 10.69 12.12
CA SER A 21 -21.45 10.93 12.19
C SER A 21 -21.87 12.40 12.31
N SER A 22 -20.95 13.38 12.34
CA SER A 22 -21.40 14.79 12.46
C SER A 22 -20.46 15.91 12.00
N GLN A 23 -19.29 15.64 11.40
CA GLN A 23 -18.38 16.73 10.99
C GLN A 23 -17.92 16.59 9.53
N GLN A 24 -18.01 17.70 8.78
CA GLN A 24 -17.39 17.81 7.46
C GLN A 24 -15.89 17.54 7.58
N PRO A 25 -15.30 16.74 6.66
CA PRO A 25 -13.86 16.47 6.69
C PRO A 25 -13.05 17.76 6.61
N ASP A 26 -11.95 17.87 7.38
CA ASP A 26 -10.99 18.98 7.28
C ASP A 26 -10.62 19.19 5.80
N ALA A 27 -10.81 20.41 5.30
CA ALA A 27 -10.62 20.73 3.89
C ALA A 27 -9.16 20.52 3.43
N ARG A 28 -8.19 20.57 4.35
CA ARG A 28 -6.74 20.57 4.04
C ARG A 28 -6.22 19.22 3.49
N PRO A 29 -6.50 18.05 4.09
CA PRO A 29 -6.14 16.76 3.48
C PRO A 29 -6.75 16.55 2.08
N LEU A 30 -8.01 16.93 1.88
CA LEU A 30 -8.68 16.80 0.59
C LEU A 30 -8.12 17.75 -0.45
N GLU A 31 -7.78 18.99 -0.08
CA GLU A 31 -7.09 19.93 -0.96
C GLU A 31 -5.71 19.41 -1.39
N MET A 32 -4.92 18.87 -0.46
CA MET A 32 -3.66 18.21 -0.78
C MET A 32 -3.86 17.04 -1.76
N ALA A 33 -4.87 16.21 -1.54
CA ALA A 33 -5.20 15.10 -2.44
C ALA A 33 -5.60 15.60 -3.84
N ARG A 34 -6.43 16.65 -3.95
CA ARG A 34 -6.77 17.31 -5.24
C ARG A 34 -5.53 17.84 -5.95
N ASN A 35 -4.64 18.51 -5.22
CA ASN A 35 -3.40 19.04 -5.80
C ASN A 35 -2.52 17.90 -6.35
N LEU A 36 -2.39 16.79 -5.61
CA LEU A 36 -1.63 15.63 -6.06
C LEU A 36 -2.30 14.94 -7.25
N ALA A 37 -3.61 14.72 -7.22
CA ALA A 37 -4.35 14.09 -8.32
C ALA A 37 -4.33 14.93 -9.60
N SER A 38 -4.19 16.26 -9.49
CA SER A 38 -4.05 17.14 -10.67
C SER A 38 -2.68 17.04 -11.36
N VAL A 39 -1.67 16.46 -10.69
CA VAL A 39 -0.28 16.37 -11.17
C VAL A 39 0.14 14.93 -11.46
N TYR A 40 -0.43 13.96 -10.75
CA TYR A 40 0.02 12.57 -10.78
C TYR A 40 -1.04 11.60 -11.33
N PRO A 41 -0.60 10.60 -12.12
CA PRO A 41 0.79 10.33 -12.50
C PRO A 41 1.30 11.24 -13.62
N ARG A 42 2.53 11.76 -13.49
CA ARG A 42 3.16 12.58 -14.56
C ARG A 42 3.46 11.78 -15.84
N THR A 43 3.65 10.48 -15.69
CA THR A 43 3.97 9.56 -16.79
C THR A 43 3.23 8.25 -16.53
N PRO A 44 2.01 8.11 -17.07
CA PRO A 44 1.27 6.86 -17.05
C PRO A 44 2.12 5.69 -17.55
N SER A 45 2.16 4.59 -16.80
CA SER A 45 2.86 3.37 -17.19
C SER A 45 2.43 2.20 -16.29
N MET A 46 2.67 0.97 -16.75
CA MET A 46 2.41 -0.25 -15.98
C MET A 46 3.44 -0.45 -14.87
N SER A 47 3.38 0.37 -13.82
CA SER A 47 4.18 0.25 -12.61
C SER A 47 3.32 0.58 -11.39
N TYR A 48 3.66 0.03 -10.22
CA TYR A 48 2.95 0.29 -8.96
C TYR A 48 2.83 1.79 -8.63
N ILE A 49 3.76 2.63 -9.11
CA ILE A 49 3.80 4.06 -8.83
C ILE A 49 2.62 4.81 -9.50
N PRO A 50 2.42 4.75 -10.83
CA PRO A 50 1.19 5.23 -11.46
C PRO A 50 -0.07 4.60 -10.88
N ALA A 51 -0.06 3.29 -10.60
CA ALA A 51 -1.22 2.62 -10.04
C ALA A 51 -1.64 3.16 -8.68
N LEU A 52 -0.69 3.48 -7.79
CA LEU A 52 -0.99 4.19 -6.53
C LEU A 52 -1.65 5.56 -6.79
N SER A 53 -1.26 6.24 -7.87
CA SER A 53 -1.86 7.52 -8.25
C SER A 53 -3.29 7.35 -8.74
N TRP A 54 -3.55 6.41 -9.66
CA TRP A 54 -4.89 6.09 -10.16
C TRP A 54 -5.85 5.66 -9.04
N ARG A 55 -5.41 4.73 -8.18
CA ARG A 55 -6.17 4.28 -7.01
C ARG A 55 -6.49 5.42 -6.06
N GLY A 56 -5.53 6.32 -5.87
CA GLY A 56 -5.75 7.55 -5.14
C GLY A 56 -6.85 8.41 -5.76
N SER A 57 -6.84 8.62 -7.07
CA SER A 57 -7.87 9.38 -7.77
C SER A 57 -9.26 8.74 -7.67
N PHE A 58 -9.37 7.40 -7.72
CA PHE A 58 -10.63 6.70 -7.45
C PHE A 58 -11.15 6.98 -6.05
N ARG A 59 -10.27 6.86 -5.04
CA ARG A 59 -10.64 7.15 -3.65
C ARG A 59 -11.00 8.62 -3.44
N LEU A 60 -10.34 9.55 -4.13
CA LEU A 60 -10.67 10.98 -4.06
C LEU A 60 -12.07 11.24 -4.62
N SER A 61 -12.38 10.64 -5.77
CA SER A 61 -13.71 10.71 -6.39
C SER A 61 -14.79 10.27 -5.41
N GLU A 62 -14.62 9.11 -4.77
CA GLU A 62 -15.55 8.56 -3.78
C GLU A 62 -15.72 9.49 -2.57
N LEU A 63 -14.62 10.04 -2.04
CA LEU A 63 -14.64 10.90 -0.85
C LEU A 63 -15.22 12.30 -1.10
N THR A 64 -15.14 12.81 -2.34
CA THR A 64 -15.51 14.20 -2.68
C THR A 64 -16.77 14.30 -3.51
N GLY A 65 -17.20 13.22 -4.17
CA GLY A 65 -18.24 13.24 -5.21
C GLY A 65 -17.79 13.92 -6.51
N GLU A 66 -16.49 14.13 -6.71
CA GLU A 66 -15.94 14.78 -7.91
C GLU A 66 -15.47 13.73 -8.94
N ASP A 67 -16.39 13.26 -9.79
CA ASP A 67 -16.17 12.18 -10.78
C ASP A 67 -14.96 12.42 -11.69
N ARG A 68 -14.62 13.69 -11.96
CA ARG A 68 -13.46 14.09 -12.77
C ARG A 68 -12.15 13.41 -12.38
N TRP A 69 -11.97 13.07 -11.10
CA TRP A 69 -10.74 12.42 -10.63
C TRP A 69 -10.67 10.97 -11.08
N ALA A 70 -11.76 10.22 -10.94
CA ALA A 70 -11.84 8.84 -11.43
C ALA A 70 -11.81 8.80 -12.96
N GLU A 71 -12.51 9.71 -13.63
CA GLU A 71 -12.53 9.81 -15.10
C GLU A 71 -11.14 10.07 -15.69
N ALA A 72 -10.36 10.98 -15.10
CA ALA A 72 -9.00 11.27 -15.54
C ALA A 72 -8.09 10.03 -15.42
N ALA A 73 -8.12 9.35 -14.26
CA ALA A 73 -7.36 8.12 -14.07
C ALA A 73 -7.79 7.01 -15.05
N ARG A 74 -9.09 6.85 -15.29
CA ARG A 74 -9.62 5.90 -16.26
C ARG A 74 -9.15 6.21 -17.69
N ALA A 75 -9.13 7.48 -18.08
CA ALA A 75 -8.66 7.89 -19.40
C ALA A 75 -7.19 7.53 -19.65
N GLU A 76 -6.35 7.60 -18.61
CA GLU A 76 -4.95 7.17 -18.68
C GLU A 76 -4.77 5.65 -18.72
N MET A 77 -5.66 4.90 -18.06
CA MET A 77 -5.66 3.43 -18.07
C MET A 77 -6.23 2.84 -19.36
N ARG A 78 -7.09 3.59 -20.06
CA ARG A 78 -7.84 3.13 -21.25
C ARG A 78 -6.97 2.48 -22.34
N PRO A 79 -5.80 3.02 -22.75
CA PRO A 79 -4.97 2.37 -23.77
C PRO A 79 -4.53 0.94 -23.39
N PHE A 80 -4.35 0.66 -22.09
CA PHE A 80 -3.99 -0.67 -21.60
C PHE A 80 -5.20 -1.63 -21.56
N ILE A 81 -6.39 -1.09 -21.27
CA ILE A 81 -7.64 -1.85 -21.22
C ILE A 81 -8.11 -2.22 -22.64
N GLU A 82 -8.00 -1.28 -23.57
CA GLU A 82 -8.38 -1.45 -24.98
C GLU A 82 -7.35 -2.23 -25.81
N GLY A 83 -6.20 -2.56 -25.21
CA GLY A 83 -5.14 -3.32 -25.86
C GLY A 83 -4.28 -2.52 -26.85
N GLU A 84 -4.39 -1.18 -26.86
CA GLU A 84 -3.50 -0.29 -27.61
C GLU A 84 -2.07 -0.31 -27.04
N GLN A 85 -1.95 -0.53 -25.72
CA GLN A 85 -0.70 -0.74 -25.01
C GLN A 85 -0.77 -2.03 -24.19
N GLU A 86 0.34 -2.75 -24.07
CA GLU A 86 0.39 -3.98 -23.30
C GLU A 86 0.28 -3.71 -21.80
N ALA A 87 -0.83 -4.15 -21.17
CA ALA A 87 -0.98 -4.16 -19.72
C ALA A 87 -0.04 -5.18 -19.04
N LEU A 88 0.20 -6.31 -19.71
CA LEU A 88 1.02 -7.43 -19.24
C LEU A 88 2.17 -7.70 -20.22
N ALA A 89 3.19 -6.85 -20.18
CA ALA A 89 4.39 -7.00 -20.99
C ALA A 89 5.47 -7.83 -20.27
N GLY A 90 6.03 -8.82 -20.97
CA GLY A 90 7.19 -9.58 -20.51
C GLY A 90 8.52 -8.84 -20.77
N PRO A 91 9.60 -9.14 -20.03
CA PRO A 91 9.67 -10.02 -18.85
C PRO A 91 8.96 -9.41 -17.64
N TYR A 92 8.20 -10.23 -16.92
CA TYR A 92 7.41 -9.77 -15.78
C TYR A 92 8.29 -9.38 -14.59
N ARG A 93 7.85 -8.35 -13.87
CA ARG A 93 8.40 -7.95 -12.57
C ARG A 93 7.23 -7.68 -11.64
N LEU A 94 7.39 -7.99 -10.35
CA LEU A 94 6.34 -7.71 -9.35
C LEU A 94 5.92 -6.24 -9.34
N THR A 95 6.84 -5.30 -9.59
CA THR A 95 6.51 -3.86 -9.68
C THR A 95 5.56 -3.53 -10.83
N ASN A 96 5.60 -4.27 -11.93
CA ASN A 96 4.71 -4.10 -13.07
C ASN A 96 3.37 -4.80 -12.81
N LEU A 97 3.40 -6.03 -12.27
CA LEU A 97 2.19 -6.78 -11.91
C LEU A 97 1.36 -6.05 -10.84
N ALA A 98 2.01 -5.45 -9.84
CA ALA A 98 1.36 -4.63 -8.82
C ALA A 98 0.58 -3.43 -9.40
N ALA A 99 0.89 -2.99 -10.62
CA ALA A 99 0.12 -1.95 -11.29
C ALA A 99 -1.34 -2.36 -11.54
N LEU A 100 -1.59 -3.66 -11.74
CA LEU A 100 -2.91 -4.22 -11.98
C LEU A 100 -3.80 -4.20 -10.73
N SER A 101 -3.27 -3.82 -9.56
CA SER A 101 -4.11 -3.49 -8.40
C SER A 101 -5.11 -2.37 -8.72
N ALA A 102 -4.72 -1.37 -9.52
CA ALA A 102 -5.63 -0.31 -9.97
C ALA A 102 -6.71 -0.83 -10.93
N PHE A 103 -6.39 -1.84 -11.73
CA PHE A 103 -7.34 -2.48 -12.66
C PHE A 103 -8.35 -3.34 -11.89
N SER A 104 -7.93 -3.97 -10.79
CA SER A 104 -8.85 -4.63 -9.87
C SER A 104 -9.81 -3.63 -9.22
N ASP A 105 -9.31 -2.49 -8.72
CA ASP A 105 -10.15 -1.43 -8.14
C ASP A 105 -11.12 -0.86 -9.19
N LEU A 106 -10.68 -0.66 -10.44
CA LEU A 106 -11.53 -0.22 -11.54
C LEU A 106 -12.66 -1.23 -11.84
N GLY A 107 -12.31 -2.51 -11.86
CA GLY A 107 -13.26 -3.59 -12.06
C GLY A 107 -14.31 -3.72 -10.96
N GLU A 108 -13.94 -3.42 -9.71
CA GLU A 108 -14.86 -3.44 -8.57
C GLU A 108 -15.73 -2.17 -8.49
N ILE A 109 -15.15 -0.99 -8.73
CA ILE A 109 -15.83 0.30 -8.56
C ILE A 109 -16.70 0.64 -9.78
N LEU A 110 -16.23 0.33 -10.99
CA LEU A 110 -16.88 0.73 -12.25
C LEU A 110 -17.37 -0.45 -13.08
N GLU A 111 -17.36 -1.66 -12.52
CA GLU A 111 -17.84 -2.88 -13.18
C GLU A 111 -17.15 -3.15 -14.54
N ASP A 112 -15.86 -2.78 -14.66
CA ASP A 112 -15.07 -3.01 -15.88
C ASP A 112 -14.54 -4.45 -15.91
N GLU A 113 -15.20 -5.30 -16.70
CA GLU A 113 -14.86 -6.73 -16.81
C GLU A 113 -13.48 -6.97 -17.43
N THR A 114 -13.05 -6.14 -18.38
CA THR A 114 -11.74 -6.27 -19.03
C THR A 114 -10.62 -5.93 -18.05
N ALA A 115 -10.76 -4.82 -17.31
CA ALA A 115 -9.83 -4.49 -16.24
C ALA A 115 -9.80 -5.59 -15.17
N SER A 116 -10.97 -6.17 -14.85
CA SER A 116 -11.06 -7.27 -13.91
C SER A 116 -10.29 -8.52 -14.38
N ALA A 117 -10.49 -8.91 -15.63
CA ALA A 117 -9.82 -10.05 -16.24
C ALA A 117 -8.30 -9.86 -16.28
N LEU A 118 -7.82 -8.66 -16.64
CA LEU A 118 -6.39 -8.34 -16.63
C LEU A 118 -5.77 -8.48 -15.23
N ALA A 119 -6.48 -8.01 -14.19
CA ALA A 119 -6.01 -8.18 -12.81
C ALA A 119 -5.96 -9.65 -12.37
N THR A 120 -6.96 -10.45 -12.72
CA THR A 120 -6.94 -11.90 -12.43
C THR A 120 -5.81 -12.60 -13.17
N GLN A 121 -5.63 -12.32 -14.46
CA GLN A 121 -4.53 -12.89 -15.26
C GLN A 121 -3.17 -12.56 -14.65
N ALA A 122 -2.97 -11.31 -14.21
CA ALA A 122 -1.74 -10.90 -13.53
C ALA A 122 -1.51 -11.65 -12.21
N ALA A 123 -2.57 -11.89 -11.44
CA ALA A 123 -2.51 -12.64 -10.19
C ALA A 123 -2.21 -14.13 -10.43
N ASP A 124 -2.75 -14.71 -11.52
CA ASP A 124 -2.47 -16.10 -11.91
C ASP A 124 -1.01 -16.34 -12.27
N LEU A 125 -0.31 -15.32 -12.82
CA LEU A 125 1.12 -15.40 -13.06
C LEU A 125 1.93 -15.66 -11.77
N LEU A 126 1.39 -15.32 -10.60
CA LEU A 126 2.05 -15.52 -9.30
C LEU A 126 1.93 -16.95 -8.75
N PHE A 127 1.33 -17.87 -9.50
CA PHE A 127 1.29 -19.31 -9.18
C PHE A 127 2.17 -20.15 -10.11
N GLN A 128 2.98 -19.51 -10.97
CA GLN A 128 3.85 -20.23 -11.91
C GLN A 128 5.05 -20.84 -11.19
N GLU A 129 5.32 -22.11 -11.49
CA GLU A 129 6.45 -22.89 -10.99
C GLU A 129 7.45 -23.20 -12.11
N PRO A 130 8.74 -23.46 -11.81
CA PRO A 130 9.37 -23.41 -10.48
C PRO A 130 9.76 -21.98 -10.05
N THR A 131 9.70 -21.68 -8.76
CA THR A 131 10.20 -20.42 -8.16
C THR A 131 11.09 -20.66 -6.93
N ASP A 132 12.15 -19.87 -6.77
CA ASP A 132 13.04 -19.91 -5.60
C ASP A 132 12.49 -19.11 -4.39
N GLU A 133 11.39 -18.38 -4.61
CA GLU A 133 10.72 -17.52 -3.64
C GLU A 133 9.23 -17.91 -3.52
N VAL A 134 8.51 -17.35 -2.53
CA VAL A 134 7.08 -17.70 -2.30
C VAL A 134 6.21 -17.45 -3.54
N VAL A 135 6.54 -16.44 -4.33
CA VAL A 135 5.91 -16.13 -5.62
C VAL A 135 6.99 -15.93 -6.68
N PRO A 136 6.72 -16.22 -7.97
CA PRO A 136 7.65 -15.91 -9.04
C PRO A 136 7.89 -14.40 -9.15
N PHE A 137 9.02 -14.03 -9.76
CA PHE A 137 9.46 -12.64 -9.97
C PHE A 137 9.77 -11.84 -8.70
N ALA A 138 9.67 -12.46 -7.52
CA ALA A 138 10.08 -11.87 -6.26
C ALA A 138 11.61 -11.75 -6.15
N THR A 139 12.05 -10.84 -5.30
CA THR A 139 13.46 -10.53 -5.05
C THR A 139 13.94 -11.01 -3.68
N GLY A 140 13.03 -11.47 -2.82
CA GLY A 140 13.33 -11.79 -1.42
C GLY A 140 13.40 -10.55 -0.54
N TRP A 141 12.90 -9.40 -1.01
CA TRP A 141 12.99 -8.11 -0.32
C TRP A 141 11.63 -7.72 0.23
N THR A 142 11.61 -6.96 1.33
CA THR A 142 10.38 -6.45 1.95
C THR A 142 9.41 -5.76 0.99
N ASP A 143 9.92 -5.21 -0.12
CA ASP A 143 9.15 -4.59 -1.20
C ASP A 143 8.11 -5.57 -1.78
N ASP A 144 8.48 -6.84 -1.94
CA ASP A 144 7.64 -7.90 -2.51
C ASP A 144 6.36 -8.12 -1.69
N MET A 145 6.43 -7.91 -0.37
CA MET A 145 5.28 -8.01 0.54
C MET A 145 4.17 -7.05 0.14
N PHE A 146 4.50 -5.83 -0.29
CA PHE A 146 3.50 -4.89 -0.80
C PHE A 146 3.11 -5.21 -2.24
N MET A 147 4.09 -5.43 -3.12
CA MET A 147 3.82 -5.57 -4.56
C MET A 147 2.84 -6.72 -4.84
N ALA A 148 3.14 -7.91 -4.35
CA ALA A 148 2.29 -9.08 -4.57
C ALA A 148 0.95 -8.97 -3.82
N THR A 149 0.98 -8.59 -2.54
CA THR A 149 -0.24 -8.45 -1.73
C THR A 149 -1.21 -7.42 -2.30
N SER A 150 -0.71 -6.30 -2.81
CA SER A 150 -1.55 -5.22 -3.37
C SER A 150 -2.42 -5.70 -4.52
N LEU A 151 -1.97 -6.68 -5.31
CA LEU A 151 -2.75 -7.30 -6.38
C LEU A 151 -3.56 -8.48 -5.85
N LEU A 152 -2.90 -9.45 -5.20
CA LEU A 152 -3.52 -10.70 -4.78
C LEU A 152 -4.69 -10.49 -3.82
N ALA A 153 -4.56 -9.58 -2.84
CA ALA A 153 -5.62 -9.36 -1.85
C ALA A 153 -6.88 -8.73 -2.47
N ARG A 154 -6.74 -7.89 -3.50
CA ARG A 154 -7.88 -7.33 -4.25
C ARG A 154 -8.57 -8.38 -5.10
N VAL A 155 -7.79 -9.15 -5.84
CA VAL A 155 -8.34 -10.25 -6.64
C VAL A 155 -9.04 -11.26 -5.75
N ALA A 156 -8.46 -11.61 -4.59
CA ALA A 156 -9.08 -12.48 -3.59
C ALA A 156 -10.42 -11.93 -3.10
N ALA A 157 -10.47 -10.64 -2.72
CA ALA A 157 -11.68 -10.00 -2.21
C ALA A 157 -12.80 -9.99 -3.26
N ARG A 158 -12.45 -9.70 -4.53
CA ARG A 158 -13.42 -9.65 -5.63
C ARG A 158 -13.87 -11.03 -6.10
N SER A 159 -12.96 -11.97 -6.32
CA SER A 159 -13.30 -13.28 -6.90
C SER A 159 -13.81 -14.28 -5.88
N GLY A 160 -13.50 -14.08 -4.59
CA GLY A 160 -13.79 -15.04 -3.53
C GLY A 160 -12.95 -16.33 -3.61
N GLU A 161 -11.97 -16.41 -4.51
CA GLU A 161 -11.11 -17.58 -4.64
C GLU A 161 -10.09 -17.65 -3.49
N PRO A 162 -10.13 -18.70 -2.64
CA PRO A 162 -9.32 -18.75 -1.44
C PRO A 162 -7.81 -18.86 -1.71
N ARG A 163 -7.40 -19.38 -2.87
CA ARG A 163 -5.99 -19.55 -3.24
C ARG A 163 -5.20 -18.24 -3.22
N PHE A 164 -5.82 -17.12 -3.61
CA PHE A 164 -5.16 -15.82 -3.60
C PHE A 164 -4.90 -15.32 -2.18
N ALA A 165 -5.88 -15.49 -1.28
CA ALA A 165 -5.73 -15.15 0.15
C ALA A 165 -4.69 -16.05 0.84
N GLN A 166 -4.68 -17.34 0.50
CA GLN A 166 -3.69 -18.31 1.00
C GLN A 166 -2.27 -17.96 0.53
N LEU A 167 -2.09 -17.51 -0.71
CA LEU A 167 -0.78 -17.09 -1.20
C LEU A 167 -0.29 -15.80 -0.50
N VAL A 168 -1.20 -14.86 -0.22
CA VAL A 168 -0.90 -13.68 0.60
C VAL A 168 -0.49 -14.08 2.02
N GLU A 169 -1.19 -15.06 2.62
CA GLU A 169 -0.81 -15.63 3.92
C GLU A 169 0.62 -16.11 3.92
N GLN A 170 0.91 -17.05 3.01
CA GLN A 170 2.21 -17.68 2.88
C GLN A 170 3.31 -16.64 2.65
N LEU A 171 3.07 -15.65 1.79
CA LEU A 171 4.03 -14.59 1.50
C LEU A 171 4.36 -13.77 2.75
N LEU A 172 3.34 -13.27 3.44
CA LEU A 172 3.52 -12.35 4.56
C LEU A 172 4.13 -13.06 5.78
N THR A 173 3.72 -14.30 6.08
CA THR A 173 4.25 -15.07 7.20
C THR A 173 5.68 -15.51 6.95
N THR A 174 5.98 -16.04 5.76
CA THR A 174 7.36 -16.44 5.37
C THR A 174 8.31 -15.26 5.39
N TYR A 175 7.89 -14.09 4.87
CA TYR A 175 8.74 -12.90 4.89
C TYR A 175 8.91 -12.35 6.30
N ALA A 176 7.88 -12.40 7.16
CA ALA A 176 8.01 -12.01 8.55
C ALA A 176 8.97 -12.91 9.33
N GLU A 177 8.88 -14.23 9.16
CA GLU A 177 9.81 -15.20 9.78
C GLU A 177 11.26 -14.95 9.35
N ARG A 178 11.48 -14.59 8.09
CA ARG A 178 12.82 -14.39 7.53
C ARG A 178 13.40 -12.99 7.78
N LEU A 179 12.57 -11.95 7.77
CA LEU A 179 13.01 -10.55 7.68
C LEU A 179 12.59 -9.68 8.86
N GLN A 180 11.61 -10.09 9.68
CA GLN A 180 11.23 -9.34 10.87
C GLN A 180 12.16 -9.67 12.04
N ARG A 181 12.80 -8.65 12.59
CA ARG A 181 13.65 -8.74 13.77
C ARG A 181 12.81 -8.94 15.03
N GLU A 182 13.47 -9.39 16.09
CA GLU A 182 12.87 -9.55 17.42
C GLU A 182 12.27 -8.24 17.98
N ASP A 183 12.90 -7.10 17.67
CA ASP A 183 12.38 -5.78 18.06
C ASP A 183 11.17 -5.31 17.24
N GLY A 184 10.78 -6.06 16.21
CA GLY A 184 9.63 -5.81 15.35
C GLY A 184 9.92 -5.01 14.08
N LEU A 185 11.12 -4.47 13.89
CA LEU A 185 11.51 -3.86 12.61
C LEU A 185 11.79 -4.93 11.56
N PHE A 186 11.61 -4.59 10.29
CA PHE A 186 12.02 -5.45 9.19
C PHE A 186 13.40 -5.04 8.69
N VAL A 187 14.27 -6.01 8.41
CA VAL A 187 15.41 -5.78 7.52
C VAL A 187 14.97 -5.83 6.07
N HIS A 188 15.63 -5.08 5.18
CA HIS A 188 15.23 -5.02 3.77
C HIS A 188 15.31 -6.38 3.07
N SER A 189 16.40 -7.12 3.32
CA SER A 189 16.64 -8.47 2.81
C SER A 189 17.69 -9.18 3.66
N VAL A 190 17.88 -10.48 3.47
CA VAL A 190 18.93 -11.26 4.15
C VAL A 190 20.34 -10.76 3.80
N SER A 191 20.57 -10.39 2.53
CA SER A 191 21.88 -9.90 2.05
C SER A 191 22.12 -8.41 2.34
N GLY A 192 21.06 -7.65 2.64
CA GLY A 192 21.10 -6.25 3.06
C GLY A 192 20.36 -6.06 4.38
N PRO A 193 20.89 -6.54 5.52
CA PRO A 193 20.16 -6.68 6.78
C PRO A 193 20.00 -5.36 7.55
N PHE A 194 19.68 -4.26 6.86
CA PHE A 194 19.42 -2.95 7.46
C PHE A 194 17.92 -2.71 7.58
N ALA A 195 17.49 -2.02 8.64
CA ALA A 195 16.12 -1.54 8.80
C ALA A 195 15.86 -0.35 7.86
N TRP A 196 15.96 -0.60 6.56
CA TRP A 196 15.72 0.40 5.54
C TRP A 196 14.28 0.87 5.62
N GLY A 197 14.09 2.17 5.78
CA GLY A 197 12.78 2.72 6.11
C GLY A 197 11.74 2.48 5.02
N ARG A 198 12.09 2.59 3.73
CA ARG A 198 11.11 2.30 2.68
C ARG A 198 10.78 0.80 2.60
N GLY A 199 11.73 -0.07 2.91
CA GLY A 199 11.48 -1.50 3.07
C GLY A 199 10.48 -1.79 4.19
N ASN A 200 10.64 -1.14 5.35
CA ASN A 200 9.67 -1.20 6.44
C ASN A 200 8.30 -0.62 6.01
N GLY A 201 8.30 0.48 5.26
CA GLY A 201 7.09 1.06 4.67
C GLY A 201 6.34 0.08 3.76
N PHE A 202 7.04 -0.67 2.91
CA PHE A 202 6.42 -1.70 2.07
C PHE A 202 5.91 -2.90 2.89
N ALA A 203 6.66 -3.36 3.89
CA ALA A 203 6.17 -4.39 4.81
C ALA A 203 4.87 -3.93 5.50
N ALA A 204 4.84 -2.71 6.03
CA ALA A 204 3.67 -2.12 6.67
C ALA A 204 2.47 -2.01 5.71
N LEU A 205 2.68 -1.56 4.48
CA LEU A 205 1.62 -1.46 3.47
C LEU A 205 1.10 -2.85 3.04
N GLY A 206 1.97 -3.84 2.85
CA GLY A 206 1.55 -5.21 2.52
C GLY A 206 0.67 -5.80 3.62
N LEU A 207 1.12 -5.73 4.87
CA LEU A 207 0.37 -6.23 6.02
C LEU A 207 -0.99 -5.54 6.17
N VAL A 208 -1.03 -4.20 6.08
CA VAL A 208 -2.27 -3.45 6.28
C VAL A 208 -3.25 -3.60 5.10
N GLU A 209 -2.76 -3.78 3.86
CA GLU A 209 -3.63 -4.07 2.70
C GLU A 209 -4.27 -5.45 2.84
N ALA A 210 -3.51 -6.49 3.20
CA ALA A 210 -4.07 -7.82 3.45
C ALA A 210 -5.16 -7.79 4.55
N LEU A 211 -4.87 -7.18 5.70
CA LEU A 211 -5.82 -7.08 6.81
C LEU A 211 -7.08 -6.29 6.47
N THR A 212 -6.98 -5.34 5.53
CA THR A 212 -8.10 -4.48 5.11
C THR A 212 -8.99 -5.16 4.07
N LEU A 213 -8.40 -5.88 3.11
CA LEU A 213 -9.11 -6.41 1.96
C LEU A 213 -9.58 -7.85 2.14
N LEU A 214 -8.81 -8.67 2.84
CA LEU A 214 -9.17 -10.07 3.03
C LEU A 214 -10.29 -10.21 4.08
N PRO A 215 -11.18 -11.21 3.92
CA PRO A 215 -12.28 -11.45 4.86
C PRO A 215 -11.79 -11.62 6.29
N GLU A 216 -12.57 -11.18 7.27
CA GLU A 216 -12.21 -11.34 8.68
C GLU A 216 -12.08 -12.80 9.12
N THR A 217 -12.74 -13.71 8.41
CA THR A 217 -12.71 -15.16 8.64
C THR A 217 -11.51 -15.86 8.01
N TRP A 218 -10.61 -15.13 7.35
CA TRP A 218 -9.41 -15.70 6.75
C TRP A 218 -8.46 -16.28 7.83
N SER A 219 -7.99 -17.52 7.60
CA SER A 219 -7.17 -18.30 8.54
C SER A 219 -5.95 -17.56 9.07
N GLY A 220 -5.21 -16.88 8.19
CA GLY A 220 -3.97 -16.19 8.52
C GLY A 220 -4.14 -14.87 9.26
N ARG A 221 -5.38 -14.38 9.45
CA ARG A 221 -5.62 -13.03 9.96
C ARG A 221 -4.96 -12.77 11.31
N SER A 222 -5.05 -13.71 12.24
CA SER A 222 -4.50 -13.55 13.60
C SER A 222 -2.97 -13.42 13.58
N GLN A 223 -2.29 -14.27 12.83
CA GLN A 223 -0.83 -14.26 12.69
C GLN A 223 -0.35 -12.99 12.00
N VAL A 224 -0.99 -12.60 10.89
CA VAL A 224 -0.65 -11.36 10.16
C VAL A 224 -0.94 -10.11 10.99
N LEU A 225 -2.01 -10.11 11.79
CA LEU A 225 -2.31 -9.02 12.72
C LEU A 225 -1.26 -8.89 13.84
N ASP A 226 -0.73 -10.00 14.35
CA ASP A 226 0.37 -9.98 15.31
C ASP A 226 1.66 -9.41 14.69
N ILE A 227 2.04 -9.88 13.50
CA ILE A 227 3.19 -9.37 12.73
C ILE A 227 3.07 -7.86 12.55
N TYR A 228 1.89 -7.39 12.12
CA TYR A 228 1.56 -5.99 11.96
C TYR A 228 1.70 -5.20 13.26
N ARG A 229 1.12 -5.68 14.37
CA ARG A 229 1.16 -4.97 15.66
C ARG A 229 2.57 -4.85 16.20
N ARG A 230 3.38 -5.91 16.15
CA ARG A 230 4.80 -5.87 16.52
C ARG A 230 5.56 -4.85 15.68
N HIS A 231 5.26 -4.78 14.39
CA HIS A 231 5.88 -3.83 13.49
C HIS A 231 5.48 -2.37 13.78
N MET A 232 4.19 -2.11 14.00
CA MET A 232 3.70 -0.76 14.33
C MET A 232 4.25 -0.28 15.67
N ALA A 233 4.35 -1.15 16.67
CA ALA A 233 4.96 -0.84 17.95
C ALA A 233 6.45 -0.49 17.80
N ALA A 234 7.18 -1.19 16.92
CA ALA A 234 8.57 -0.88 16.61
C ALA A 234 8.72 0.48 15.95
N LEU A 235 7.93 0.76 14.91
CA LEU A 235 7.95 2.05 14.22
C LEU A 235 7.58 3.20 15.17
N LEU A 236 6.59 3.02 16.05
CA LEU A 236 6.19 4.03 17.04
C LEU A 236 7.38 4.48 17.91
N ARG A 237 8.20 3.53 18.39
CA ARG A 237 9.40 3.84 19.20
C ARG A 237 10.49 4.61 18.44
N HIS A 238 10.49 4.54 17.11
CA HIS A 238 11.51 5.17 16.26
C HIS A 238 11.03 6.45 15.57
N GLN A 239 9.84 6.97 15.94
CA GLN A 239 9.41 8.28 15.46
C GLN A 239 10.38 9.36 15.94
N SER A 240 10.73 10.27 15.04
CA SER A 240 11.58 11.42 15.36
C SER A 240 10.80 12.50 16.11
N GLU A 241 11.53 13.40 16.78
CA GLU A 241 10.95 14.58 17.45
C GLU A 241 10.09 15.46 16.52
N ASP A 242 10.45 15.53 15.23
CA ASP A 242 9.70 16.28 14.21
C ASP A 242 8.52 15.48 13.61
N GLY A 243 8.20 14.31 14.15
CA GLY A 243 7.12 13.44 13.69
C GLY A 243 7.47 12.51 12.53
N SER A 244 8.66 12.65 11.93
CA SER A 244 9.06 11.87 10.75
C SER A 244 9.83 10.59 11.08
N TRP A 245 9.96 9.70 10.09
CA TRP A 245 10.84 8.53 10.15
C TRP A 245 12.07 8.73 9.26
N ARG A 246 13.10 7.94 9.54
CA ARG A 246 14.40 8.03 8.88
C ARG A 246 14.55 7.01 7.75
N GLN A 247 15.47 7.27 6.83
CA GLN A 247 15.85 6.36 5.75
C GLN A 247 16.37 5.01 6.28
N VAL A 248 17.04 5.00 7.42
CA VAL A 248 17.33 3.79 8.19
C VAL A 248 16.70 4.02 9.56
N VAL A 249 15.69 3.23 9.88
CA VAL A 249 14.72 3.54 10.95
C VAL A 249 15.39 3.69 12.30
N ASP A 250 16.34 2.81 12.60
CA ASP A 250 17.04 2.69 13.87
C ASP A 250 18.43 3.36 13.88
N GLU A 251 18.79 4.13 12.85
CA GLU A 251 20.04 4.90 12.80
C GLU A 251 19.75 6.40 13.02
N PRO A 252 20.02 6.96 14.21
CA PRO A 252 19.68 8.34 14.54
C PRO A 252 20.22 9.39 13.59
N ARG A 253 21.40 9.15 12.98
CA ARG A 253 22.06 10.05 12.03
C ARG A 253 21.50 9.96 10.61
N SER A 254 20.66 8.99 10.34
CA SER A 254 20.01 8.84 9.04
C SER A 254 19.02 9.97 8.78
N TYR A 255 18.93 10.41 7.53
CA TYR A 255 18.11 11.56 7.17
C TYR A 255 16.61 11.23 7.27
N ARG A 256 15.80 12.27 7.51
CA ARG A 256 14.34 12.18 7.55
C ARG A 256 13.76 11.94 6.16
N GLU A 257 13.07 10.83 5.97
CA GLU A 257 12.61 10.35 4.68
C GLU A 257 11.07 10.37 4.61
N LEU A 258 10.55 11.04 3.58
CA LEU A 258 9.12 11.36 3.51
C LEU A 258 8.27 10.15 3.16
N THR A 259 8.75 9.25 2.30
CA THR A 259 8.01 8.04 1.93
C THR A 259 7.86 7.08 3.10
N VAL A 260 8.89 6.92 3.95
CA VAL A 260 8.81 6.14 5.20
C VAL A 260 7.77 6.74 6.14
N THR A 261 7.79 8.06 6.29
CA THR A 261 6.84 8.79 7.14
C THR A 261 5.40 8.61 6.63
N ALA A 262 5.17 8.80 5.34
CA ALA A 262 3.85 8.67 4.72
C ALA A 262 3.30 7.24 4.75
N THR A 263 4.14 6.23 4.49
CA THR A 263 3.73 4.81 4.57
C THR A 263 3.45 4.37 6.01
N THR A 264 4.29 4.78 6.97
CA THR A 264 4.07 4.49 8.40
C THR A 264 2.79 5.14 8.92
N LEU A 265 2.58 6.43 8.60
CA LEU A 265 1.33 7.14 8.90
C LEU A 265 0.13 6.38 8.33
N THR A 266 0.19 6.01 7.05
CA THR A 266 -0.90 5.29 6.36
C THR A 266 -1.24 3.99 7.06
N ALA A 267 -0.24 3.20 7.41
CA ALA A 267 -0.42 1.92 8.08
C ALA A 267 -1.00 2.10 9.49
N MET A 268 -0.49 3.05 10.29
CA MET A 268 -1.00 3.32 11.63
C MET A 268 -2.42 3.88 11.62
N ALA A 269 -2.72 4.84 10.75
CA ALA A 269 -4.05 5.44 10.64
C ALA A 269 -5.11 4.40 10.24
N ARG A 270 -4.81 3.51 9.29
CA ARG A 270 -5.68 2.38 8.95
C ARG A 270 -5.84 1.40 10.12
N GLY A 271 -4.78 1.14 10.88
CA GLY A 271 -4.85 0.31 12.08
C GLY A 271 -5.76 0.89 13.17
N ILE A 272 -5.68 2.20 13.42
CA ILE A 272 -6.58 2.90 14.35
C ILE A 272 -8.02 2.80 13.85
N ARG A 273 -8.26 3.11 12.57
CA ARG A 273 -9.61 3.11 11.96
C ARG A 273 -10.30 1.76 12.09
N ASN A 274 -9.56 0.66 11.91
CA ASN A 274 -10.10 -0.70 12.00
C ASN A 274 -10.04 -1.29 13.43
N GLY A 275 -9.66 -0.51 14.45
CA GLY A 275 -9.57 -0.98 15.84
C GLY A 275 -8.43 -1.96 16.11
N TRP A 276 -7.46 -2.08 15.21
CA TRP A 276 -6.30 -2.97 15.37
C TRP A 276 -5.23 -2.38 16.28
N LEU A 277 -5.15 -1.04 16.33
CA LEU A 277 -4.24 -0.28 17.18
C LEU A 277 -5.02 0.58 18.18
N ASN A 278 -4.48 0.76 19.38
CA ASN A 278 -5.07 1.62 20.39
C ASN A 278 -5.02 3.09 19.94
N ARG A 279 -6.19 3.73 19.81
CA ARG A 279 -6.28 5.12 19.33
C ARG A 279 -5.49 6.11 20.22
N GLN A 280 -5.58 5.97 21.54
CA GLN A 280 -4.92 6.92 22.47
C GLN A 280 -3.40 6.83 22.38
N GLU A 281 -2.87 5.64 22.14
CA GLU A 281 -1.44 5.40 22.00
C GLU A 281 -0.89 5.86 20.63
N TYR A 282 -1.60 5.59 19.53
CA TYR A 282 -1.07 5.79 18.17
C TYR A 282 -1.51 7.10 17.51
N LEU A 283 -2.63 7.71 17.91
CA LEU A 283 -3.11 8.95 17.28
C LEU A 283 -2.10 10.11 17.37
N PRO A 284 -1.41 10.35 18.51
CA PRO A 284 -0.40 11.41 18.57
C PRO A 284 0.72 11.25 17.54
N ALA A 285 1.16 10.00 17.31
CA ALA A 285 2.18 9.71 16.32
C ALA A 285 1.69 9.98 14.89
N VAL A 286 0.45 9.61 14.58
CA VAL A 286 -0.19 9.90 13.28
C VAL A 286 -0.30 11.41 13.05
N ASP A 287 -0.72 12.18 14.06
CA ASP A 287 -0.89 13.63 13.95
C ASP A 287 0.46 14.35 13.75
N HIS A 288 1.49 13.94 14.49
CA HIS A 288 2.85 14.45 14.30
C HIS A 288 3.42 14.10 12.91
N ALA A 289 3.18 12.88 12.43
CA ALA A 289 3.59 12.45 11.10
C ALA A 289 2.90 13.28 10.00
N TRP A 290 1.60 13.58 10.18
CA TRP A 290 0.85 14.41 9.25
C TRP A 290 1.40 15.83 9.20
N ALA A 291 1.69 16.43 10.36
CA ALA A 291 2.32 17.74 10.45
C ALA A 291 3.71 17.75 9.77
N ALA A 292 4.51 16.70 9.96
CA ALA A 292 5.83 16.56 9.34
C ALA A 292 5.77 16.51 7.81
N ILE A 293 4.72 15.87 7.26
CA ILE A 293 4.47 15.81 5.82
C ILE A 293 4.08 17.19 5.28
N GLY A 294 3.20 17.92 5.98
CA GLY A 294 2.71 19.23 5.56
C GLY A 294 3.75 20.36 5.65
N ALA A 295 4.83 20.17 6.41
CA ALA A 295 5.90 21.16 6.55
C ALA A 295 6.94 21.15 5.39
N ARG A 296 6.72 20.35 4.33
CA ARG A 296 7.65 20.15 3.20
C ARG A 296 7.01 20.45 1.85
#